data_AF-A0A926EVK5-F1
#
_entry.id   AF-A0A926EVK5-F1
#
_cell.length_a   1.000
_cell.length_b   1.000
_cell.length_c   1.000
_cell.angle_alpha   90.00
_cell.angle_beta   90.00
_cell.angle_gamma   90.00
#
_symmetry.space_group_name_H-M   'P 1'
#
loop_
_entity.id
_entity.type
_entity.pdbx_description
1 polymer ?
#
loop_
_entity_poly.entity_id
_entity_poly.type
_entity_poly.pdbx_seq_one_letter_code
_entity_poly.pdbx_strand_id
1 'polypeptide(L)'
;MDNLDRLKLELNNKEYFTDDEYITFLDENNLGNDEIYNKANNQRNLLWTVVDVLEAVANDVDLMRKVETEFATTSDAVKHINDRIERIKNRIQTIPDAEEEYSNISLFWTRK
;
A
#
# COMPACT_ATOMS: atom_id res chain seq x y z
N MET A 1 1.97 -9.77 14.76
CA MET A 1 1.95 -9.68 13.30
C MET A 1 2.94 -8.60 12.96
N ASP A 2 4.00 -8.98 12.27
CA ASP A 2 5.03 -8.07 11.80
C ASP A 2 4.55 -7.34 10.52
N ASN A 3 5.38 -6.47 9.97
CA ASN A 3 5.07 -5.74 8.75
C ASN A 3 4.98 -6.68 7.53
N LEU A 4 5.79 -7.74 7.47
CA LEU A 4 5.78 -8.71 6.38
C LEU A 4 4.48 -9.51 6.31
N ASP A 5 4.05 -10.10 7.43
CA ASP A 5 2.77 -10.79 7.58
C ASP A 5 1.61 -9.85 7.23
N ARG A 6 1.71 -8.58 7.66
CA ARG A 6 0.69 -7.58 7.38
C ARG A 6 0.61 -7.25 5.87
N LEU A 7 1.74 -7.12 5.20
CA LEU A 7 1.83 -6.90 3.76
C LEU A 7 1.19 -8.06 2.99
N LYS A 8 1.57 -9.30 3.34
CA LYS A 8 0.98 -10.52 2.75
C LYS A 8 -0.53 -10.55 2.95
N LEU A 9 -1.02 -10.17 4.14
CA LEU A 9 -2.45 -10.09 4.41
C LEU A 9 -3.17 -9.05 3.52
N GLU A 10 -2.58 -7.86 3.29
CA GLU A 10 -3.15 -6.86 2.38
C GLU A 10 -3.13 -7.33 0.92
N LEU A 11 -2.19 -8.20 0.55
CA LEU A 11 -2.12 -8.88 -0.75
C LEU A 11 -3.04 -10.12 -0.84
N ASN A 12 -3.91 -10.35 0.16
CA ASN A 12 -4.77 -11.54 0.29
C ASN A 12 -4.00 -12.87 0.34
N ASN A 13 -2.79 -12.86 0.87
CA ASN A 13 -1.87 -13.99 0.94
C ASN A 13 -1.54 -14.61 -0.43
N LYS A 14 -1.59 -13.79 -1.48
CA LYS A 14 -1.14 -14.20 -2.81
C LYS A 14 0.37 -14.04 -2.91
N GLU A 15 1.04 -15.10 -3.32
CA GLU A 15 2.49 -15.10 -3.55
C GLU A 15 2.78 -14.59 -4.96
N TYR A 16 2.85 -13.26 -5.09
CA TYR A 16 3.36 -12.61 -6.30
C TYR A 16 4.89 -12.67 -6.37
N PHE A 17 5.54 -12.46 -5.23
CA PHE A 17 6.98 -12.44 -5.05
C PHE A 17 7.40 -13.33 -3.87
N THR A 18 8.70 -13.56 -3.76
CA THR A 18 9.33 -14.22 -2.60
C THR A 18 9.38 -13.29 -1.39
N ASP A 19 9.63 -13.86 -0.21
CA ASP A 19 9.74 -13.08 1.03
C ASP A 19 10.89 -12.07 0.98
N ASP A 20 12.03 -12.43 0.38
CA ASP A 20 13.19 -11.53 0.24
C ASP A 20 12.86 -10.30 -0.65
N GLU A 21 12.07 -10.51 -1.70
CA GLU A 21 11.59 -9.43 -2.57
C GLU A 21 10.58 -8.54 -1.83
N TYR A 22 9.65 -9.12 -1.05
CA TYR A 22 8.74 -8.34 -0.22
C TYR A 22 9.47 -7.52 0.85
N ILE A 23 10.53 -8.07 1.45
CA ILE A 23 11.39 -7.34 2.39
C ILE A 23 12.03 -6.14 1.68
N THR A 24 12.50 -6.31 0.45
CA THR A 24 13.07 -5.21 -0.34
C THR A 24 12.06 -4.07 -0.54
N PHE A 25 10.82 -4.38 -0.92
CA PHE A 25 9.77 -3.36 -1.07
C PHE A 25 9.40 -2.67 0.26
N LEU A 26 9.47 -3.38 1.38
CA LEU A 26 9.25 -2.81 2.71
C LEU A 26 10.38 -1.85 3.09
N ASP A 27 11.63 -2.25 2.86
CA ASP A 27 12.83 -1.44 3.11
C ASP A 27 12.81 -0.14 2.28
N GLU A 28 12.44 -0.22 0.99
CA GLU A 28 12.28 0.95 0.12
C GLU A 28 11.24 1.95 0.64
N ASN A 29 10.25 1.47 1.38
CA ASN A 29 9.17 2.26 1.98
C ASN A 29 9.42 2.60 3.47
N ASN A 30 10.65 2.41 3.96
CA ASN A 30 11.03 2.65 5.36
C ASN A 30 10.21 1.84 6.38
N LEU A 31 10.01 0.56 6.11
CA LEU A 31 9.38 -0.40 7.03
C LEU A 31 10.32 -1.57 7.27
N GLY A 32 10.73 -1.80 8.51
CA GLY A 32 11.46 -3.02 8.86
C GLY A 32 10.53 -4.23 8.81
N ASN A 33 10.96 -5.31 8.18
CA ASN A 33 10.11 -6.49 7.97
C ASN A 33 9.74 -7.22 9.27
N ASP A 34 10.65 -7.23 10.25
CA ASP A 34 10.52 -7.88 11.55
C ASP A 34 9.91 -6.97 12.64
N GLU A 35 9.62 -5.72 12.30
CA GLU A 35 8.99 -4.78 13.21
C GLU A 35 7.49 -5.08 13.39
N ILE A 36 7.00 -4.88 14.62
CA ILE A 36 5.58 -5.04 14.93
C ILE A 36 4.78 -3.93 14.24
N TYR A 37 3.85 -4.33 13.38
CA TYR A 37 3.01 -3.39 12.65
C TYR A 37 2.19 -2.49 13.59
N ASN A 38 2.40 -1.17 13.48
CA ASN A 38 1.60 -0.16 14.14
C ASN A 38 0.77 0.62 13.12
N LYS A 39 -0.56 0.44 13.16
CA LYS A 39 -1.49 1.09 12.24
C LYS A 39 -1.38 2.62 12.23
N ALA A 40 -1.10 3.28 13.35
CA ALA A 40 -1.04 4.73 13.40
C ALA A 40 0.13 5.29 12.59
N ASN A 41 1.27 4.60 12.60
CA ASN A 41 2.52 5.09 12.01
C ASN A 41 2.84 4.43 10.67
N ASN A 42 2.57 3.13 10.54
CA ASN A 42 3.01 2.33 9.40
C ASN A 42 1.94 2.19 8.31
N GLN A 43 0.66 2.51 8.58
CA GLN A 43 -0.42 2.25 7.62
C GLN A 43 -0.19 2.94 6.27
N ARG A 44 0.30 4.20 6.28
CA ARG A 44 0.54 4.93 5.04
C ARG A 44 1.65 4.28 4.22
N ASN A 45 2.81 4.03 4.82
CA ASN A 45 3.96 3.42 4.15
C ASN A 45 3.63 2.01 3.67
N LEU A 46 2.89 1.23 4.46
CA LEU A 46 2.51 -0.13 4.08
C LEU A 46 1.61 -0.12 2.83
N LEU A 47 0.66 0.82 2.76
CA LEU A 47 -0.20 0.95 1.60
C LEU A 47 0.58 1.39 0.35
N TRP A 48 1.64 2.20 0.51
CA TRP A 48 2.58 2.49 -0.58
C TRP A 48 3.34 1.25 -1.02
N THR A 49 3.87 0.45 -0.09
CA THR A 49 4.48 -0.84 -0.42
C THR A 49 3.54 -1.76 -1.21
N VAL A 50 2.26 -1.81 -0.85
CA VAL A 50 1.25 -2.58 -1.61
C VAL A 50 1.08 -2.04 -3.03
N VAL A 51 1.09 -0.71 -3.21
CA VAL A 51 1.03 -0.08 -4.53
C VAL A 51 2.24 -0.48 -5.36
N ASP A 52 3.45 -0.38 -4.81
CA ASP A 52 4.69 -0.69 -5.51
C ASP A 52 4.73 -2.16 -5.97
N VAL A 53 4.31 -3.09 -5.09
CA VAL A 53 4.16 -4.51 -5.45
C VAL A 53 3.17 -4.70 -6.61
N LEU A 54 2.00 -4.05 -6.56
CA LEU A 54 1.00 -4.18 -7.61
C LEU A 54 1.45 -3.55 -8.94
N GLU A 55 2.19 -2.45 -8.90
CA GLU A 55 2.80 -1.84 -10.08
C GLU A 55 3.89 -2.73 -10.67
N ALA A 56 4.70 -3.39 -9.84
CA ALA A 56 5.68 -4.37 -10.30
C ALA A 56 5.00 -5.57 -10.99
N VAL A 57 3.92 -6.11 -10.41
CA VAL A 57 3.11 -7.17 -11.04
C VAL A 57 2.48 -6.67 -12.35
N ALA A 58 2.04 -5.41 -12.40
CA ALA A 58 1.47 -4.83 -13.61
C ALA A 58 2.46 -4.74 -14.78
N ASN A 59 3.74 -4.51 -14.46
CA ASN A 59 4.81 -4.35 -15.44
C ASN A 59 5.44 -5.67 -15.90
N ASP A 60 5.40 -6.71 -15.07
CA ASP A 60 5.93 -8.04 -15.41
C ASP A 60 4.86 -8.90 -16.11
N VAL A 61 5.10 -9.20 -17.39
CA VAL A 61 4.18 -9.98 -18.23
C VAL A 61 3.99 -11.41 -17.72
N ASP A 62 5.03 -12.05 -17.17
CA ASP A 62 4.95 -13.42 -16.71
C ASP A 62 4.24 -13.52 -15.35
N LEU A 63 4.43 -12.53 -14.46
CA LEU A 63 3.63 -12.41 -13.25
C LEU A 63 2.17 -12.06 -13.59
N MET A 64 1.94 -11.15 -14.53
CA MET A 64 0.59 -10.82 -15.00
C MET A 64 -0.14 -12.05 -15.51
N ARG A 65 0.52 -12.92 -16.29
CA ARG A 65 -0.08 -14.20 -16.75
C ARG A 65 -0.47 -15.14 -15.61
N LYS A 66 0.29 -15.18 -14.51
CA LYS A 66 -0.12 -15.95 -13.32
C LYS A 66 -1.41 -15.38 -12.75
N VAL A 67 -1.51 -14.05 -12.67
CA VAL A 67 -2.75 -13.37 -12.24
C VAL A 67 -3.88 -13.66 -13.21
N GLU A 68 -3.64 -13.62 -14.52
CA GLU A 68 -4.64 -13.92 -15.56
C GLU A 68 -5.29 -15.28 -15.40
N THR A 69 -4.60 -16.30 -14.88
CA THR A 69 -5.24 -17.61 -14.65
C THR A 69 -6.42 -17.53 -13.65
N GLU A 70 -6.48 -16.48 -12.84
CA GLU A 70 -7.60 -16.17 -11.95
C GLU A 70 -8.72 -15.38 -12.64
N PHE A 71 -8.45 -14.81 -13.81
CA PHE A 71 -9.38 -13.97 -14.58
C PHE A 71 -9.72 -14.63 -15.92
N ALA A 72 -10.76 -14.14 -16.60
CA ALA A 72 -11.12 -14.67 -17.91
C ALA A 72 -10.18 -14.20 -19.03
N THR A 73 -9.60 -12.99 -18.87
CA THR A 73 -8.75 -12.36 -19.90
C THR A 73 -7.62 -11.51 -19.28
N THR A 74 -6.54 -11.30 -20.04
CA THR A 74 -5.48 -10.31 -19.77
C THR A 74 -6.03 -8.92 -19.48
N SER A 75 -6.99 -8.47 -20.29
CA SER A 75 -7.58 -7.14 -20.14
C SER A 75 -8.32 -6.97 -18.82
N ASP A 76 -9.01 -8.03 -18.36
CA ASP A 76 -9.70 -8.01 -17.06
C ASP A 76 -8.71 -8.01 -15.89
N ALA A 77 -7.62 -8.77 -15.97
CA ALA A 77 -6.56 -8.80 -14.96
C ALA A 77 -5.89 -7.42 -14.82
N VAL A 78 -5.49 -6.81 -15.94
CA VAL A 78 -4.88 -5.47 -15.97
C VAL A 78 -5.84 -4.43 -15.40
N LYS A 79 -7.12 -4.45 -15.82
CA LYS A 79 -8.13 -3.53 -15.30
C LYS A 79 -8.30 -3.69 -13.79
N HIS A 80 -8.43 -4.93 -13.30
CA HIS A 80 -8.62 -5.19 -11.88
C HIS A 80 -7.43 -4.72 -11.03
N ILE A 81 -6.19 -4.92 -11.50
CA ILE A 81 -4.98 -4.44 -10.84
C ILE A 81 -4.95 -2.91 -10.81
N ASN A 82 -5.18 -2.24 -11.94
CA ASN A 82 -5.18 -0.78 -12.02
C ASN A 82 -6.28 -0.16 -11.14
N ASP A 83 -7.49 -0.70 -11.18
CA ASP A 83 -8.59 -0.25 -10.31
C ASP A 83 -8.23 -0.42 -8.82
N ARG A 84 -7.47 -1.46 -8.47
CA ARG A 84 -7.02 -1.70 -7.10
C ARG A 84 -5.93 -0.70 -6.69
N ILE A 85 -4.97 -0.43 -7.56
CA ILE A 85 -3.92 0.59 -7.33
C ILE A 85 -4.58 1.95 -7.09
N GLU A 86 -5.54 2.35 -7.92
CA GLU A 86 -6.26 3.62 -7.75
C GLU A 86 -7.03 3.68 -6.43
N ARG A 87 -7.76 2.61 -6.07
CA ARG A 87 -8.47 2.55 -4.77
C ARG A 87 -7.52 2.71 -3.59
N ILE A 88 -6.33 2.11 -3.64
CA ILE A 88 -5.33 2.21 -2.57
C ILE A 88 -4.74 3.62 -2.53
N LYS A 89 -4.36 4.20 -3.67
CA LYS A 89 -3.89 5.60 -3.75
C LYS A 89 -4.92 6.59 -3.19
N ASN A 90 -6.19 6.43 -3.54
CA ASN A 90 -7.27 7.25 -2.98
C ASN A 90 -7.40 7.06 -1.46
N ARG A 91 -7.28 5.82 -0.97
CA ARG A 91 -7.28 5.55 0.48
C ARG A 91 -6.10 6.20 1.19
N ILE A 92 -4.92 6.21 0.59
CA ILE A 92 -3.73 6.88 1.15
C ILE A 92 -3.99 8.38 1.31
N GLN A 93 -4.62 9.02 0.32
CA GLN A 93 -4.98 10.46 0.38
C GLN A 93 -5.96 10.80 1.51
N THR A 94 -6.76 9.83 1.98
CA THR A 94 -7.67 10.03 3.12
C THR A 94 -6.99 9.89 4.48
N ILE A 95 -5.75 9.42 4.54
CA ILE A 95 -4.99 9.32 5.79
C ILE A 95 -4.41 10.70 6.08
N PRO A 96 -4.81 11.39 7.17
CA PRO A 96 -4.26 12.69 7.49
C PRO A 96 -2.75 12.61 7.68
N ASP A 97 -2.02 13.59 7.17
CA ASP A 97 -0.60 13.73 7.47
C ASP A 97 -0.45 14.15 8.93
N ALA A 98 0.45 13.50 9.67
CA ALA A 98 0.71 13.81 11.07
C ALA A 98 1.17 15.28 11.28
N GLU A 99 1.56 15.97 10.20
CA GLU A 99 1.95 17.39 10.21
C GLU A 99 0.76 18.37 10.13
N GLU A 100 -0.47 17.93 9.80
CA GLU A 100 -1.63 18.83 9.72
C GLU A 100 -2.37 19.04 11.06
N GLU A 101 -1.93 18.41 12.15
CA GLU A 101 -2.48 18.62 13.50
C GLU A 101 -1.85 19.81 14.25
N TYR A 102 -1.55 20.92 13.59
CA TYR A 102 -1.29 22.20 14.26
C TYR A 102 -1.87 23.41 13.51
N SER A 103 -3.20 23.46 13.39
CA SER A 103 -3.88 24.75 13.23
C SER A 103 -5.16 24.84 14.07
N ASN A 104 -5.06 24.46 15.35
CA ASN A 104 -6.10 24.63 16.36
C ASN A 104 -5.86 25.88 17.24
N ILE A 105 -5.41 27.00 16.65
CA ILE A 105 -5.41 28.30 17.36
C ILE A 105 -6.32 29.28 16.64
N SER A 106 -7.57 29.20 17.07
CA SER A 106 -8.55 30.27 17.19
C SER A 106 -7.91 31.65 17.44
N LEU A 107 -7.82 32.50 16.42
CA LEU A 107 -7.71 33.95 16.60
C LEU A 107 -9.07 34.63 16.38
N PHE A 108 -10.08 34.15 17.10
CA PHE A 108 -11.20 35.00 17.49
C PHE A 108 -10.72 35.87 18.64
N TRP A 109 -10.09 36.99 18.30
CA TRP A 109 -9.84 38.05 19.27
C TRP A 109 -10.74 39.23 18.95
N THR A 110 -11.94 39.21 19.54
CA THR A 110 -12.80 40.38 19.63
C THR A 110 -12.14 41.39 20.58
N ARG A 111 -11.80 42.58 20.08
CA ARG A 111 -11.55 43.76 20.93
C ARG A 111 -12.70 44.75 20.75
N LYS A 112 -13.24 45.18 21.89
CA LYS A 112 -14.35 46.12 22.11
C LYS A 112 -14.25 47.41 21.32
#